data_AF-A0A823DIN9-F1
#
_entry.id   AF-A0A823DIN9-F1
#
_cell.length_a   1.000
_cell.length_b   1.000
_cell.length_c   1.000
_cell.angle_alpha   90.00
_cell.angle_beta   90.00
_cell.angle_gamma   90.00
#
_symmetry.space_group_name_H-M   'P 1'
#
loop_
_entity.id
_entity.type
_entity.pdbx_description
1 polymer ?
#
loop_
_entity_poly.entity_id
_entity_poly.type
_entity_poly.pdbx_seq_one_letter_code
_entity_poly.pdbx_strand_id
1 'polypeptide(L)'
;MDLELATVKKFCRIDHNYEDDLMLVYRDAAKSVIQGAVTKREKYSNFYEDNSMYVLAVLQLTKHYYDNRSATTEFNLKATPIGVLTLIQSLRQDYAKWVPTNGTPA
;
A
#
# COMPACT_ATOMS: atom_id res chain seq x y z
N MET A 1 -6.74 -4.52 10.07
CA MET A 1 -5.29 -4.32 10.38
C MET A 1 -4.87 -2.86 10.20
N ASP A 2 -4.36 -2.21 11.24
CA ASP A 2 -3.71 -0.90 11.12
C ASP A 2 -2.19 -1.06 11.01
N LEU A 3 -1.62 -0.67 9.87
CA LEU A 3 -0.17 -0.64 9.67
C LEU A 3 0.43 0.51 10.49
N GLU A 4 1.17 0.17 11.54
CA GLU A 4 1.77 1.14 12.45
C GLU A 4 2.81 2.03 11.74
N LEU A 5 2.81 3.31 12.09
CA LEU A 5 3.77 4.28 11.57
C LEU A 5 5.23 3.87 11.83
N ALA A 6 5.51 3.27 12.99
CA ALA A 6 6.84 2.76 13.33
C ALA A 6 7.35 1.73 12.30
N THR A 7 6.46 0.87 11.80
CA THR A 7 6.79 -0.12 10.76
C THR A 7 7.12 0.57 9.43
N VAL A 8 6.34 1.59 9.06
CA VAL A 8 6.59 2.37 7.84
C VAL A 8 7.94 3.09 7.92
N LYS A 9 8.24 3.74 9.06
CA LYS A 9 9.50 4.45 9.29
C LYS A 9 10.70 3.51 9.26
N LYS A 10 10.58 2.34 9.90
CA LYS A 10 11.60 1.28 9.84
C LYS A 10 11.86 0.82 8.41
N PHE A 11 10.83 0.64 7.60
CA PHE A 11 10.97 0.27 6.18
C PHE A 11 11.65 1.38 5.36
N CYS A 12 11.31 2.64 5.61
CA CYS A 12 11.92 3.79 4.94
C CYS A 12 13.30 4.17 5.49
N ARG A 13 13.78 3.52 6.57
CA ARG A 13 15.01 3.85 7.30
C ARG A 13 15.03 5.28 7.86
N ILE A 14 13.88 5.72 8.40
CA ILE A 14 13.69 7.03 9.03
C ILE A 14 13.74 6.85 10.55
N ASP A 15 14.56 7.64 11.23
CA ASP A 15 14.79 7.62 12.68
C ASP A 15 14.31 8.88 13.41
N HIS A 16 13.74 9.86 12.68
CA HIS A 16 13.21 11.11 13.22
C HIS A 16 11.68 11.24 13.04
N ASN A 17 11.06 12.24 13.67
CA ASN A 17 9.60 12.42 13.69
C ASN A 17 9.09 13.67 12.93
N TYR A 18 9.96 14.39 12.22
CA TYR A 18 9.60 15.68 11.58
C TYR A 18 8.41 15.63 10.61
N GLU A 19 8.12 14.46 10.04
CA GLU A 19 7.17 14.30 8.94
C GLU A 19 6.15 13.19 9.21
N ASP A 20 5.97 12.82 10.48
CA ASP A 20 5.10 11.71 10.88
C ASP A 20 3.68 11.88 10.35
N ASP A 21 3.11 13.08 10.42
CA ASP A 21 1.79 13.38 9.87
C ASP A 21 1.71 13.16 8.36
N LEU A 22 2.76 13.56 7.63
CA LEU A 22 2.83 13.39 6.18
C LEU A 22 3.02 11.92 5.79
N MET A 23 3.79 11.17 6.59
CA MET A 23 3.93 9.72 6.41
C MET A 23 2.61 8.98 6.61
N LEU A 24 1.77 9.41 7.56
CA LEU A 24 0.43 8.86 7.74
C LEU A 24 -0.44 9.10 6.50
N VAL A 25 -0.37 10.29 5.91
CA VAL A 25 -1.07 10.60 4.64
C VAL A 25 -0.61 9.67 3.51
N TYR A 26 0.69 9.48 3.33
CA TYR A 26 1.22 8.59 2.29
C TYR A 26 0.84 7.12 2.52
N ARG A 27 0.84 6.68 3.77
CA ARG A 27 0.38 5.34 4.15
C ARG A 27 -1.08 5.15 3.78
N ASP A 28 -1.94 6.08 4.15
CA ASP A 28 -3.39 5.94 3.95
C ASP A 28 -3.78 6.08 2.47
N ALA A 29 -3.08 6.95 1.73
CA ALA A 29 -3.17 7.01 0.27
C ALA A 29 -2.77 5.67 -0.37
N ALA A 30 -1.63 5.11 0.03
CA ALA A 30 -1.15 3.82 -0.48
C ALA A 30 -2.15 2.69 -0.19
N LYS A 31 -2.67 2.60 1.05
CA LYS A 31 -3.73 1.64 1.41
C LYS A 31 -4.92 1.77 0.46
N SER A 32 -5.41 3.00 0.23
CA SER A 32 -6.57 3.25 -0.63
C SER A 32 -6.32 2.85 -2.09
N VAL A 33 -5.14 3.13 -2.63
CA VAL A 33 -4.77 2.78 -4.01
C VAL A 33 -4.70 1.26 -4.18
N ILE A 34 -4.01 0.55 -3.28
CA ILE A 34 -3.88 -0.91 -3.37
C ILE A 34 -5.25 -1.58 -3.21
N GLN A 35 -6.03 -1.17 -2.20
CA GLN A 35 -7.36 -1.76 -1.97
C GLN A 35 -8.30 -1.50 -3.15
N GLY A 36 -8.37 -0.26 -3.65
CA GLY A 36 -9.20 0.08 -4.81
C GLY A 36 -8.80 -0.69 -6.07
N ALA A 37 -7.51 -0.98 -6.24
CA ALA A 37 -7.03 -1.78 -7.36
C ALA A 37 -7.43 -3.26 -7.24
N VAL A 38 -7.61 -3.80 -6.03
CA VAL A 38 -7.86 -5.23 -5.77
C VAL A 38 -9.36 -5.53 -5.61
N THR A 39 -10.07 -4.82 -4.73
CA THR A 39 -11.48 -5.11 -4.35
C THR A 39 -12.52 -4.26 -5.09
N LYS A 40 -12.11 -3.30 -5.94
CA LYS A 40 -12.98 -2.45 -6.76
C LYS A 40 -14.07 -1.61 -6.06
N ARG A 41 -14.32 -1.70 -4.75
CA ARG A 41 -15.29 -0.82 -4.03
C ARG A 41 -15.30 -0.89 -2.50
N GLU A 42 -14.71 -1.91 -1.88
CA GLU A 42 -14.76 -2.05 -0.43
C GLU A 42 -13.45 -1.61 0.24
N LYS A 43 -13.56 -0.55 1.03
CA LYS A 43 -12.57 -0.18 2.03
C LYS A 43 -12.71 -1.18 3.19
N TYR A 44 -11.62 -1.87 3.52
CA TYR A 44 -11.50 -2.75 4.71
C TYR A 44 -12.27 -4.08 4.64
N SER A 45 -11.86 -4.96 3.71
CA SER A 45 -12.17 -6.39 3.76
C SER A 45 -11.25 -7.13 4.76
N ASN A 46 -11.79 -8.12 5.48
CA ASN A 46 -11.01 -9.08 6.30
C ASN A 46 -9.88 -9.76 5.50
N PHE A 47 -9.98 -9.80 4.18
CA PHE A 47 -8.94 -10.30 3.27
C PHE A 47 -7.58 -9.62 3.45
N TYR A 48 -7.56 -8.33 3.81
CA TYR A 48 -6.33 -7.56 3.94
C TYR A 48 -5.69 -7.68 5.33
N GLU A 49 -6.41 -8.27 6.29
CA GLU A 49 -5.89 -8.49 7.63
C GLU A 49 -4.83 -9.59 7.60
N ASP A 50 -3.70 -9.33 8.23
CA ASP A 50 -2.54 -10.22 8.29
C ASP A 50 -1.99 -10.68 6.91
N ASN A 51 -2.38 -9.99 5.83
CA ASN A 51 -1.89 -10.28 4.49
C ASN A 51 -0.52 -9.63 4.27
N SER A 52 0.54 -10.43 4.33
CA SER A 52 1.93 -9.97 4.17
C SER A 52 2.23 -9.33 2.81
N MET A 53 1.59 -9.80 1.72
CA MET A 53 1.73 -9.21 0.40
C MET A 53 1.09 -7.83 0.33
N TYR A 54 -0.06 -7.67 0.99
CA TYR A 54 -0.71 -6.37 1.13
C TYR A 54 0.16 -5.39 1.93
N VAL A 55 0.70 -5.82 3.08
CA VAL A 55 1.63 -5.00 3.88
C VAL A 55 2.82 -4.54 3.04
N LEU A 56 3.46 -5.46 2.32
CA LEU A 56 4.60 -5.15 1.48
C LEU A 56 4.24 -4.15 0.36
N ALA A 57 3.10 -4.34 -0.30
CA ALA A 57 2.64 -3.44 -1.36
C ALA A 57 2.39 -2.02 -0.84
N VAL A 58 1.75 -1.90 0.33
CA VAL A 58 1.53 -0.60 1.00
C VAL A 58 2.87 0.04 1.35
N LEU A 59 3.80 -0.69 1.97
CA LEU A 59 5.12 -0.16 2.34
C LEU A 59 5.92 0.35 1.12
N GLN A 60 5.94 -0.42 0.02
CA GLN A 60 6.63 -0.03 -1.21
C GLN A 60 6.05 1.24 -1.82
N LEU A 61 4.72 1.35 -1.85
CA LEU A 61 4.04 2.51 -2.41
C LEU A 61 4.16 3.74 -1.50
N THR A 62 4.07 3.57 -0.18
CA THR A 62 4.33 4.65 0.80
C THR A 62 5.75 5.19 0.67
N LYS A 63 6.75 4.29 0.55
CA LYS A 63 8.13 4.70 0.29
C LYS A 63 8.26 5.46 -1.02
N HIS A 64 7.58 5.01 -2.07
CA HIS A 64 7.59 5.70 -3.35
C HIS A 64 7.02 7.13 -3.24
N TYR A 65 5.90 7.33 -2.54
CA TYR A 65 5.35 8.68 -2.31
C TYR A 65 6.29 9.55 -1.46
N TYR A 66 6.90 8.96 -0.42
CA TYR A 66 7.86 9.65 0.42
C TYR A 66 9.11 10.11 -0.35
N ASP A 67 9.64 9.26 -1.23
CA ASP A 67 10.84 9.54 -2.01
C ASP A 67 10.58 10.51 -3.20
N ASN A 68 9.33 10.59 -3.69
CA ASN A 68 8.97 11.34 -4.91
C ASN A 68 7.94 12.45 -4.63
N ARG A 69 8.33 13.43 -3.79
CA ARG A 69 7.43 14.51 -3.33
C ARG A 69 7.23 15.64 -4.32
N SER A 70 8.00 15.65 -5.41
CA SER A 70 7.97 16.69 -6.42
C SER A 70 7.43 16.12 -7.73
N ALA A 71 6.38 16.74 -8.30
CA ALA A 71 5.84 16.37 -9.60
C ALA A 71 6.85 16.62 -10.74
N THR A 72 7.81 17.53 -10.51
CA THR A 72 8.96 17.78 -11.39
C THR A 72 10.21 17.20 -10.76
N THR A 73 10.79 16.22 -11.42
CA THR A 73 12.12 15.70 -11.13
C THR A 73 12.98 15.97 -12.37
N GLU A 74 14.23 16.44 -12.20
CA GLU A 74 15.19 16.54 -13.33
C GLU A 74 15.54 15.16 -13.90
N PHE A 75 15.20 14.10 -13.16
CA PHE A 75 15.32 12.71 -13.56
C PHE A 75 13.98 12.17 -14.04
N ASN A 76 13.98 11.33 -15.07
CA ASN A 76 12.76 10.69 -15.60
C ASN A 76 11.82 10.22 -14.49
N LEU A 77 10.52 10.58 -14.60
CA LEU A 77 9.43 10.07 -13.77
C LEU A 77 9.65 8.58 -13.50
N LYS A 78 10.01 8.23 -12.26
CA LYS A 78 10.16 6.82 -11.88
C LYS A 78 8.78 6.21 -11.91
N ALA A 79 8.51 5.39 -12.92
CA ALA A 79 7.32 4.55 -12.98
C ALA A 79 7.11 3.88 -11.62
N THR A 80 5.86 3.80 -11.18
CA THR A 80 5.49 3.07 -9.95
C THR A 80 6.25 1.75 -9.92
N PRO A 81 6.92 1.39 -8.80
CA PRO A 81 7.83 0.26 -8.78
C PRO A 81 7.14 -0.98 -9.36
N ILE A 82 7.76 -1.63 -10.37
CA ILE A 82 7.19 -2.81 -11.08
C ILE A 82 6.71 -3.87 -10.07
N GLY A 83 7.40 -3.99 -8.93
CA GLY A 83 7.02 -4.89 -7.84
C GLY A 83 5.62 -4.62 -7.27
N VAL A 84 5.18 -3.36 -7.15
CA VAL A 84 3.85 -3.03 -6.62
C VAL A 84 2.75 -3.55 -7.56
N LEU A 85 2.95 -3.43 -8.87
CA LEU A 85 1.98 -3.95 -9.84
C LEU A 85 1.88 -5.48 -9.77
N THR A 86 3.01 -6.18 -9.69
CA THR A 86 3.03 -7.64 -9.52
C THR A 86 2.28 -8.05 -8.25
N LEU A 87 2.53 -7.37 -7.12
CA LEU A 87 1.83 -7.62 -5.86
C LEU A 87 0.32 -7.39 -5.98
N ILE A 88 -0.11 -6.32 -6.66
CA ILE A 88 -1.53 -6.06 -6.93
C ILE A 88 -2.16 -7.20 -7.74
N GLN A 89 -1.49 -7.71 -8.77
CA GLN A 89 -2.04 -8.82 -9.56
C GLN A 89 -2.15 -10.11 -8.74
N SER A 90 -1.14 -10.44 -7.92
CA SER A 90 -1.23 -11.58 -7.00
C SER A 90 -2.37 -11.40 -6.00
N LEU A 91 -2.50 -10.22 -5.39
CA LEU A 91 -3.60 -9.90 -4.48
C LEU A 91 -4.97 -10.02 -5.13
N ARG A 92 -5.12 -9.64 -6.41
CA ARG A 92 -6.37 -9.85 -7.16
C ARG A 92 -6.70 -11.32 -7.34
N GLN A 93 -5.69 -12.15 -7.66
CA GLN A 93 -5.88 -13.59 -7.80
C GLN A 93 -6.30 -14.22 -6.47
N ASP A 94 -5.64 -13.83 -5.38
CA ASP A 94 -5.95 -14.35 -4.05
C ASP A 94 -7.32 -13.87 -3.56
N TYR A 95 -7.68 -12.61 -3.82
CA TYR A 95 -9.01 -12.09 -3.51
C TYR A 95 -10.11 -12.87 -4.27
N ALA A 96 -9.90 -13.15 -5.56
CA ALA A 96 -10.85 -13.93 -6.35
C ALA A 96 -11.06 -15.35 -5.81
N LYS A 97 -10.05 -15.96 -5.18
CA LYS A 97 -10.17 -17.26 -4.49
C LYS A 97 -10.83 -17.14 -3.11
N TRP A 98 -10.62 -16.01 -2.44
CA TRP A 98 -11.11 -15.75 -1.10
C TRP A 98 -12.62 -15.48 -1.06
N VAL A 99 -13.14 -14.72 -2.04
CA VAL A 99 -14.56 -14.31 -2.09
C VAL A 99 -15.55 -15.49 -2.04
N PRO A 100 -15.40 -16.56 -2.85
CA PRO A 100 -16.31 -17.71 -2.78
C PRO A 100 -16.31 -18.44 -1.43
N THR A 101 -15.21 -18.35 -0.69
CA THR A 101 -15.01 -19.08 0.58
C THR A 101 -15.54 -18.31 1.78
N ASN A 102 -15.53 -16.97 1.72
CA ASN A 102 -15.83 -16.10 2.86
C ASN A 102 -17.03 -15.17 2.62
N GLY A 103 -17.65 -15.26 1.44
CA GLY A 103 -18.68 -14.32 0.98
C GLY A 103 -18.09 -12.99 0.50
N THR A 104 -18.90 -12.20 -0.20
CA THR A 104 -18.59 -10.79 -0.44
C THR A 104 -18.74 -10.03 0.88
N PRO A 105 -17.76 -9.22 1.31
CA PRO A 105 -17.98 -8.30 2.42
C PRO A 105 -19.15 -7.35 2.09
N ALA A 106 -19.90 -6.95 3.11
CA ALA A 106 -21.07 -6.07 2.97
C ALA A 106 -20.66 -4.59 2.85
#